data_AF-A0A9E1I778-F1
#
_entry.id   AF-A0A9E1I778-F1
#
_cell.length_a   1.000
_cell.length_b   1.000
_cell.length_c   1.000
_cell.angle_alpha   90.00
_cell.angle_beta   90.00
_cell.angle_gamma   90.00
#
_symmetry.space_group_name_H-M   'P 1'
#
loop_
_entity.id
_entity.type
_entity.pdbx_description
1 polymer ?
#
loop_
_entity_poly.entity_id
_entity_poly.type
_entity_poly.pdbx_seq_one_letter_code
_entity_poly.pdbx_strand_id
1 'polypeptide(L)'
;MSTKKQPDFEIRLLSAVRKTLIAVAKDTMTKPGLRHPLTEGTQKMITDCLDVVTSRQMAIEKESGSHTKMKPVYTDEQTVQSFSIDDLKKTLN
;
A
#
# COMPACT_ATOMS: atom_id res chain seq x y z
N MET A 1 -12.17 -16.92 24.16
CA MET A 1 -12.88 -16.60 22.90
C MET A 1 -12.79 -15.09 22.70
N SER A 2 -11.77 -14.58 22.00
CA SER A 2 -11.59 -13.12 21.81
C SER A 2 -11.73 -12.73 20.33
N THR A 3 -12.54 -11.70 20.14
CA THR A 3 -13.07 -11.10 18.92
C THR A 3 -12.00 -10.43 18.05
N LYS A 4 -11.30 -11.19 17.20
CA LYS A 4 -10.31 -10.67 16.23
C LYS A 4 -10.84 -10.42 14.80
N LYS A 5 -12.15 -10.18 14.61
CA LYS A 5 -12.74 -10.11 13.24
C LYS A 5 -12.80 -8.69 12.63
N GLN A 6 -12.75 -7.64 13.46
CA GLN A 6 -12.85 -6.25 12.99
C GLN A 6 -11.63 -5.72 12.18
N PRO A 7 -10.36 -6.01 12.54
CA PRO A 7 -9.23 -5.44 11.81
C PRO A 7 -9.17 -5.93 10.36
N ASP A 8 -9.56 -7.18 10.08
CA ASP A 8 -9.51 -7.75 8.73
C ASP A 8 -10.47 -7.04 7.76
N PHE A 9 -11.69 -6.73 8.20
CA PHE A 9 -12.65 -6.01 7.38
C PHE A 9 -12.20 -4.57 7.14
N GLU A 10 -11.73 -3.90 8.19
CA GLU A 10 -11.29 -2.52 8.11
C GLU A 10 -10.05 -2.36 7.21
N ILE A 11 -9.05 -3.23 7.35
CA ILE A 11 -7.88 -3.26 6.46
C ILE A 11 -8.30 -3.46 5.01
N ARG A 12 -9.23 -4.38 4.75
CA ARG A 12 -9.75 -4.64 3.40
C ARG A 12 -10.52 -3.44 2.85
N LEU A 13 -11.35 -2.79 3.66
CA LEU A 13 -12.11 -1.60 3.30
C LEU A 13 -11.15 -0.45 2.94
N LEU A 14 -10.22 -0.11 3.83
CA LEU A 14 -9.23 0.94 3.62
C LEU A 14 -8.39 0.67 2.35
N SER A 15 -8.00 -0.59 2.14
CA SER A 15 -7.27 -1.00 0.93
C SER A 15 -8.11 -0.85 -0.34
N ALA A 16 -9.40 -1.19 -0.30
CA ALA A 16 -10.30 -1.03 -1.43
C ALA A 16 -10.48 0.46 -1.78
N VAL A 17 -10.79 1.29 -0.77
CA VAL A 17 -10.96 2.75 -0.96
C VAL A 17 -9.69 3.38 -1.54
N ARG A 18 -8.52 3.09 -0.96
CA ARG A 18 -7.24 3.60 -1.46
C ARG A 18 -6.99 3.22 -2.92
N LYS A 19 -7.20 1.94 -3.27
CA LYS A 19 -7.00 1.45 -4.65
C LYS A 19 -7.96 2.14 -5.62
N THR A 20 -9.23 2.28 -5.26
CA THR A 20 -10.23 2.96 -6.09
C THR A 20 -9.87 4.43 -6.33
N LEU A 21 -9.52 5.18 -5.27
CA LEU A 21 -9.14 6.59 -5.41
C LEU A 21 -7.88 6.77 -6.26
N ILE A 22 -6.88 5.89 -6.10
CA ILE A 22 -5.67 5.91 -6.94
C ILE A 22 -6.01 5.58 -8.40
N ALA A 23 -6.91 4.62 -8.65
CA ALA A 23 -7.34 4.30 -10.02
C ALA A 23 -8.03 5.49 -10.67
N VAL A 24 -8.97 6.14 -9.96
CA VAL A 24 -9.63 7.36 -10.43
C VAL A 24 -8.62 8.48 -10.71
N ALA A 25 -7.66 8.69 -9.81
CA ALA A 25 -6.61 9.70 -10.02
C ALA A 25 -5.74 9.40 -11.25
N LYS A 26 -5.42 8.13 -11.50
CA LYS A 26 -4.67 7.70 -12.69
C LYS A 26 -5.46 7.89 -13.97
N ASP A 27 -6.73 7.49 -13.98
CA ASP A 27 -7.61 7.58 -15.15
C ASP A 27 -7.92 9.03 -15.51
N THR A 28 -7.90 9.93 -14.53
CA THR A 28 -8.15 11.36 -14.72
C THR A 28 -6.88 12.18 -14.95
N MET A 29 -5.71 11.56 -14.85
CA MET A 29 -4.43 12.23 -15.06
C MET A 29 -4.32 12.72 -16.50
N THR A 30 -4.10 14.02 -16.67
CA THR A 30 -3.96 14.68 -17.97
C THR A 30 -2.54 15.17 -18.18
N LYS A 31 -2.12 15.29 -19.44
CA LYS A 31 -0.82 15.90 -19.75
C LYS A 31 -0.83 17.37 -19.33
N PRO A 32 0.30 17.93 -18.86
CA PRO A 32 0.42 19.35 -18.57
C PRO A 32 -0.05 20.21 -19.75
N GLY A 33 -0.85 21.24 -19.47
CA GLY A 33 -1.42 22.13 -20.49
C GLY A 33 -2.79 21.69 -21.04
N LEU A 34 -3.26 20.46 -20.73
CA LEU A 34 -4.65 20.07 -20.96
C LEU A 34 -5.48 20.31 -19.70
N ARG A 35 -6.78 20.60 -19.89
CA ARG A 35 -7.70 20.78 -18.77
C ARG A 35 -7.99 19.42 -18.12
N HIS A 36 -7.81 19.36 -16.80
CA HIS A 36 -8.14 18.18 -16.02
C HIS A 36 -9.67 17.90 -16.05
N PRO A 37 -10.11 16.64 -16.20
CA PRO A 37 -11.54 16.31 -16.31
C PRO A 37 -12.30 16.52 -14.99
N LEU A 38 -11.61 16.43 -13.86
CA LEU A 38 -12.15 16.75 -12.54
C LEU A 38 -11.86 18.20 -12.15
N THR A 39 -12.80 18.83 -11.45
CA THR A 39 -12.59 20.15 -10.84
C THR A 39 -11.49 20.12 -9.79
N GLU A 40 -10.86 21.26 -9.54
CA GLU A 40 -9.84 21.40 -8.48
C GLU A 40 -10.40 21.00 -7.09
N GLY A 41 -11.66 21.33 -6.81
CA GLY A 41 -12.33 20.92 -5.57
C GLY A 41 -12.44 19.40 -5.44
N THR A 42 -12.81 18.71 -6.51
CA THR A 42 -12.87 17.23 -6.53
C THR A 42 -11.47 16.61 -6.37
N GLN A 43 -10.46 17.19 -7.03
CA GLN A 43 -9.07 16.74 -6.86
C GLN A 43 -8.61 16.87 -5.41
N LYS A 44 -8.91 17.99 -4.76
CA LYS A 44 -8.60 18.22 -3.35
C LYS A 44 -9.30 17.21 -2.45
N MET A 45 -10.59 16.95 -2.67
CA MET A 45 -11.34 15.94 -1.91
C MET A 45 -10.73 14.53 -2.04
N ILE A 46 -10.23 14.16 -3.22
CA ILE A 46 -9.55 12.87 -3.43
C ILE A 46 -8.28 12.80 -2.57
N THR A 47 -7.46 13.84 -2.60
CA THR A 47 -6.23 13.92 -1.78
C THR A 47 -6.54 13.88 -0.29
N ASP A 48 -7.46 14.73 0.18
CA ASP A 48 -7.87 14.78 1.59
C ASP A 48 -8.38 13.39 2.07
N CYS A 49 -9.14 12.69 1.22
CA CYS A 49 -9.62 11.35 1.55
C CYS A 49 -8.49 10.31 1.60
N LEU A 50 -7.55 10.35 0.64
CA LEU A 50 -6.38 9.48 0.63
C LEU A 50 -5.50 9.66 1.87
N ASP A 51 -5.35 10.90 2.35
CA ASP A 51 -4.59 11.21 3.57
C ASP A 51 -5.21 10.57 4.81
N VAL A 52 -6.54 10.68 4.96
CA VAL A 52 -7.27 10.07 6.08
C VAL A 52 -7.19 8.55 6.03
N VAL A 53 -7.38 7.95 4.85
CA VAL A 53 -7.30 6.49 4.65
C VAL A 53 -5.90 5.98 5.01
N THR A 54 -4.85 6.65 4.51
CA THR A 54 -3.46 6.25 4.75
C THR A 54 -3.08 6.40 6.21
N SER A 55 -3.50 7.50 6.85
CA SER A 55 -3.29 7.73 8.29
C SER A 55 -3.89 6.59 9.13
N ARG A 56 -5.09 6.12 8.77
CA ARG A 56 -5.70 5.00 9.50
C ARG A 56 -4.99 3.67 9.23
N GLN A 57 -4.56 3.41 8.00
CA GLN A 57 -3.77 2.21 7.67
C GLN A 57 -2.48 2.17 8.50
N MET A 58 -1.74 3.27 8.59
CA MET A 58 -0.52 3.37 9.38
C MET A 58 -0.77 3.15 10.88
N ALA A 59 -1.88 3.66 11.42
CA ALA A 59 -2.25 3.42 12.82
C ALA A 59 -2.47 1.92 13.10
N ILE A 60 -3.19 1.22 12.22
CA ILE A 60 -3.43 -0.24 12.33
C ILE A 60 -2.11 -1.02 12.20
N GLU A 61 -1.23 -0.62 11.28
CA GLU A 61 0.09 -1.26 11.11
C GLU A 61 1.00 -1.06 12.33
N LYS A 62 0.92 0.11 12.98
CA LYS A 62 1.64 0.42 14.21
C LYS A 62 1.10 -0.39 15.39
N GLU A 63 -0.21 -0.51 15.53
CA GLU A 63 -0.87 -1.31 16.58
C GLU A 63 -0.60 -2.81 16.42
N SER A 64 -0.56 -3.32 15.19
CA SER A 64 -0.28 -4.73 14.90
C SER A 64 1.20 -5.12 15.02
N GLY A 65 2.10 -4.15 15.22
CA GLY A 65 3.55 -4.40 15.30
C GLY A 65 4.15 -4.90 13.99
N SER A 66 3.47 -4.70 12.85
CA SER A 66 4.02 -5.02 11.52
C SER A 66 5.06 -3.98 11.09
N HIS A 67 4.85 -2.72 11.46
CA HIS A 67 5.73 -1.60 11.12
C HIS A 67 7.14 -1.71 11.75
N THR A 68 7.28 -2.38 12.89
CA THR A 68 8.56 -2.60 13.57
C THR A 68 9.42 -3.72 12.96
N LYS A 69 8.92 -4.45 11.95
CA LYS A 69 9.64 -5.54 11.28
C LYS A 69 10.25 -5.16 9.94
N MET A 70 9.93 -3.99 9.37
CA MET A 70 10.58 -3.53 8.15
C MET A 70 11.97 -2.97 8.51
N LYS A 71 13.01 -3.74 8.21
CA LYS A 71 14.37 -3.20 8.18
C LYS A 71 14.45 -2.17 7.03
N PRO A 72 14.93 -0.95 7.27
CA PRO A 72 15.28 -0.03 6.18
C PRO A 72 16.30 -0.72 5.26
N VAL A 73 16.10 -0.60 3.95
CA VAL A 73 17.01 -1.12 2.91
C VAL A 73 17.44 0.07 2.06
N TYR A 74 18.72 0.14 1.73
CA TYR A 74 19.23 1.18 0.85
C TYR A 74 18.80 0.93 -0.61
N THR A 75 18.53 1.99 -1.37
CA THR A 75 18.05 1.88 -2.76
C THR A 75 19.06 1.24 -3.71
N ASP A 76 20.34 1.25 -3.34
CA ASP A 76 21.47 0.65 -4.03
C ASP A 76 21.84 -0.74 -3.49
N GLU A 77 21.21 -1.22 -2.40
CA GLU A 77 21.41 -2.59 -1.94
C GLU A 77 20.76 -3.57 -2.92
N GLN A 78 21.59 -4.29 -3.69
CA GLN A 78 21.15 -5.49 -4.37
C GLN A 78 20.76 -6.53 -3.31
N THR A 79 19.46 -6.81 -3.19
CA THR A 79 18.97 -7.93 -2.38
C THR A 79 19.43 -9.23 -3.03
N VAL A 80 20.60 -9.73 -2.65
CA VAL A 80 21.05 -11.06 -3.04
C VAL A 80 20.09 -12.06 -2.42
N GLN A 81 19.28 -12.72 -3.25
CA GLN A 81 18.47 -13.85 -2.78
C GLN A 81 19.43 -15.00 -2.50
N SER A 82 19.81 -15.17 -1.23
CA SER A 82 20.60 -16.32 -0.79
C SER A 82 19.70 -17.55 -0.77
N PHE A 83 19.99 -18.52 -1.62
CA PHE A 83 19.40 -19.86 -1.55
C PHE A 83 20.38 -20.82 -0.86
N SER A 84 19.87 -21.77 -0.10
CA SER A 84 20.73 -22.82 0.46
C SER A 84 21.17 -23.79 -0.64
N ILE A 85 22.43 -24.22 -0.60
CA ILE A 85 22.94 -25.27 -1.51
C ILE A 85 22.13 -26.57 -1.34
N ASP A 86 21.59 -26.82 -0.15
CA ASP A 86 20.78 -28.01 0.14
C ASP A 86 19.45 -28.01 -0.63
N ASP A 87 18.82 -26.84 -0.81
CA ASP A 87 17.60 -26.69 -1.60
C ASP A 87 17.87 -26.95 -3.09
N LEU A 88 19.02 -26.49 -3.59
CA LEU A 88 19.43 -26.73 -4.98
C LEU A 88 19.61 -28.22 -5.26
N LYS A 89 20.29 -28.94 -4.35
CA LYS A 89 20.51 -30.39 -4.46
C LYS A 89 19.22 -31.19 -4.47
N LYS A 90 18.19 -30.72 -3.75
CA LYS A 90 16.88 -31.38 -3.70
C LYS A 90 16.10 -31.26 -5.00
N THR A 91 16.34 -30.20 -5.78
CA THR A 91 15.68 -29.99 -7.08
C THR A 91 16.35 -30.73 -8.25
N LEU A 92 17.56 -31.26 -8.04
CA LEU A 92 18.35 -31.96 -9.06
C LEU A 92 18.23 -33.50 -8.97
N ASN A 93 17.41 -34.02 -8.06
CA ASN A 93 17.14 -35.45 -7.89
C ASN A 93 15.71 -35.81 -8.33
#